data_AF-A0A7R9G9D2-F1
#
_entry.id   AF-A0A7R9G9D2-F1
#
_cell.length_a   1.000
_cell.length_b   1.000
_cell.length_c   1.000
_cell.angle_alpha   90.00
_cell.angle_beta   90.00
_cell.angle_gamma   90.00
#
_symmetry.space_group_name_H-M   'P 1'
#
loop_
_entity.id
_entity.type
_entity.pdbx_description
1 polymer ?
#
loop_
_entity_poly.entity_id
_entity_poly.type
_entity_poly.pdbx_seq_one_letter_code
_entity_poly.pdbx_strand_id
1 'polypeptide(L)'
;MSFFFGSKSAKTFKPKKHIPEGTHQYDLMKHAAATLGSGNLRQAVMLPEGEDLNEWVAVNTVDFFNQINLLYGTVTEFCTIDACPVMSAGPKYEYHWADGQTVKKPIKCTAPRYIDYLMTWVQDQLDDENVFPSKIGVPFPKNFLNLAKTILKRLFRVYAHIYHQHFEQVVQLGEEAHLNTSFKHFIFFVLEFNLIDKKELAPLQEFIERLRMFRGMEEDEEEEKLSRASLVTLPWEDVVFAYIFCALDFKDLFCLRQTCKTVMKMVDEYFSVSPVVDLSRVAAKIPRDVGLNVLVHCTVLRKLNLANCRWVRDEDMKPLFAQNPHLISVDLSGCSGLTDKSIIMLALKCKELKILNMTMCVWLSPHGVETLALHLRNLERADFSSCWEVNNASIMKLVFKNPRLKSLHLTNIYGLTDQLMSAIAAVSSQLVELSVSGCWRISDHGIRLVGEHCRNLKQLYVFDCREITERSLAPLRTRMMIDRPVINIPPYAKESLMDKHGFISLRKEVMQRTRSRLP
;
A
#
# COMPACT_ATOMS: atom_id res chain seq x y z
N MET A 1 -39.08 -13.15 62.59
CA MET A 1 -40.16 -12.16 62.79
C MET A 1 -39.48 -10.81 62.97
N SER A 2 -39.19 -10.10 61.88
CA SER A 2 -39.99 -8.98 61.35
C SER A 2 -39.87 -7.73 62.22
N PHE A 3 -39.07 -6.75 61.79
CA PHE A 3 -39.44 -5.33 61.83
C PHE A 3 -38.63 -4.52 60.81
N PHE A 4 -39.38 -3.69 60.10
CA PHE A 4 -39.03 -2.72 59.06
C PHE A 4 -37.89 -1.75 59.43
N PHE A 5 -36.96 -1.52 58.49
CA PHE A 5 -36.35 -0.18 58.27
C PHE A 5 -36.12 0.01 56.76
N GLY A 6 -36.82 1.01 56.20
CA GLY A 6 -36.61 1.44 54.83
C GLY A 6 -35.34 2.28 54.71
N SER A 7 -34.50 1.95 53.72
CA SER A 7 -33.47 2.86 53.22
C SER A 7 -33.86 3.31 51.81
N LYS A 8 -34.27 4.57 51.72
CA LYS A 8 -34.55 5.30 50.48
C LYS A 8 -33.22 5.67 49.80
N SER A 9 -32.53 4.71 49.18
CA SER A 9 -31.35 5.01 48.32
C SER A 9 -31.58 4.71 46.83
N ALA A 10 -32.69 4.07 46.45
CA ALA A 10 -32.98 3.72 45.05
C ALA A 10 -33.54 4.89 44.19
N LYS A 11 -33.04 6.13 44.35
CA LYS A 11 -33.54 7.30 43.57
C LYS A 11 -32.48 8.15 42.85
N THR A 12 -31.19 7.82 42.94
CA THR A 12 -30.14 8.53 42.17
C THR A 12 -29.93 7.94 40.77
N PHE A 13 -30.38 6.70 40.53
CA PHE A 13 -30.41 6.12 39.19
C PHE A 13 -31.78 6.34 38.55
N LYS A 14 -31.89 7.40 37.74
CA LYS A 14 -32.90 7.49 36.68
C LYS A 14 -32.16 7.28 35.35
N PRO A 15 -32.24 6.11 34.71
CA PRO A 15 -31.74 6.01 33.35
C PRO A 15 -32.69 6.83 32.45
N LYS A 16 -32.21 7.95 31.88
CA LYS A 16 -32.64 8.62 30.63
C LYS A 16 -32.00 10.02 30.57
N LYS A 17 -31.50 10.53 29.44
CA LYS A 17 -31.91 10.36 28.05
C LYS A 17 -31.12 9.30 27.27
N HIS A 18 -31.84 8.43 26.57
CA HIS A 18 -31.26 7.71 25.44
C HIS A 18 -30.76 8.79 24.48
N ILE A 19 -29.45 8.92 24.28
CA ILE A 19 -28.96 9.59 23.07
C ILE A 19 -29.59 8.78 21.93
N PRO A 20 -30.48 9.36 21.10
CA PRO A 20 -31.21 8.58 20.12
C PRO A 20 -30.21 7.89 19.18
N GLU A 21 -30.41 6.59 18.93
CA GLU A 21 -29.59 5.85 17.98
C GLU A 21 -29.61 6.57 16.62
N GLY A 22 -28.44 6.82 16.04
CA GLY A 22 -28.29 7.57 14.79
C GLY A 22 -28.14 9.09 14.93
N THR A 23 -27.92 9.61 16.14
CA THR A 23 -27.45 10.99 16.33
C THR A 23 -25.93 11.07 16.31
N HIS A 24 -25.39 12.21 15.89
CA HIS A 24 -23.96 12.46 15.84
C HIS A 24 -23.25 12.25 17.19
N GLN A 25 -23.88 12.73 18.27
CA GLN A 25 -23.43 12.52 19.65
C GLN A 25 -23.37 11.02 20.04
N TYR A 26 -24.26 10.18 19.51
CA TYR A 26 -24.25 8.72 19.71
C TYR A 26 -23.08 8.06 18.98
N ASP A 27 -22.77 8.52 17.77
CA ASP A 27 -21.65 8.01 16.98
C ASP A 27 -20.30 8.35 17.63
N LEU A 28 -20.17 9.56 18.20
CA LEU A 28 -18.99 9.97 18.98
C LEU A 28 -18.79 9.11 20.24
N MET A 29 -19.87 8.82 20.97
CA MET A 29 -19.83 7.93 22.14
C MET A 29 -19.38 6.51 21.75
N LYS A 30 -19.89 5.98 20.63
CA LYS A 30 -19.50 4.66 20.12
C LYS A 30 -18.04 4.62 19.65
N HIS A 31 -17.56 5.69 19.02
CA HIS A 31 -16.15 5.83 18.63
C HIS A 31 -15.22 5.84 19.84
N ALA A 32 -15.54 6.63 20.88
CA ALA A 32 -14.78 6.65 22.13
C ALA A 32 -14.74 5.26 22.80
N ALA A 33 -15.89 4.58 22.86
CA ALA A 33 -16.01 3.25 23.46
C ALA A 33 -15.23 2.16 22.68
N ALA A 34 -15.22 2.20 21.35
CA ALA A 34 -14.51 1.24 20.51
C ALA A 34 -12.98 1.36 20.65
N THR A 35 -12.48 2.60 20.76
CA THR A 35 -11.04 2.88 20.86
C THR A 35 -10.49 2.62 22.26
N LEU A 36 -11.33 2.56 23.29
CA LEU A 36 -10.94 2.10 24.63
C LEU A 36 -10.55 0.61 24.66
N GLY A 37 -11.09 -0.20 23.75
CA GLY A 37 -10.78 -1.64 23.63
C GLY A 37 -9.53 -1.97 22.79
N SER A 38 -8.96 -1.00 22.07
CA SER A 38 -7.82 -1.21 21.16
C SER A 38 -6.44 -1.13 21.82
N GLY A 39 -6.39 -0.86 23.13
CA GLY A 39 -5.15 -0.72 23.90
C GLY A 39 -4.47 0.66 23.79
N ASN A 40 -4.90 1.52 22.86
CA ASN A 40 -4.34 2.87 22.70
C ASN A 40 -5.31 3.96 23.23
N LEU A 41 -5.30 4.15 24.54
CA LEU A 41 -6.10 5.16 25.27
C LEU A 41 -5.88 6.61 24.79
N ARG A 42 -4.79 6.89 24.06
CA ARG A 42 -4.50 8.24 23.55
C ARG A 42 -5.32 8.57 22.31
N GLN A 43 -5.44 7.64 21.37
CA GLN A 43 -6.32 7.83 20.21
C GLN A 43 -7.79 7.96 20.62
N ALA A 44 -8.17 7.36 21.76
CA ALA A 44 -9.52 7.46 22.30
C ALA A 44 -9.88 8.85 22.85
N VAL A 45 -8.89 9.70 23.22
CA VAL A 45 -9.15 11.02 23.83
C VAL A 45 -8.98 12.19 22.87
N MET A 46 -8.25 12.02 21.76
CA MET A 46 -8.04 13.10 20.79
C MET A 46 -9.36 13.53 20.15
N LEU A 47 -9.49 14.83 19.86
CA LEU A 47 -10.62 15.36 19.11
C LEU A 47 -10.59 14.76 17.69
N PRO A 48 -11.62 14.04 17.24
CA PRO A 48 -11.64 13.50 15.89
C PRO A 48 -11.64 14.63 14.84
N GLU A 49 -11.12 14.34 13.66
CA GLU A 49 -10.97 15.35 12.60
C GLU A 49 -12.34 15.85 12.13
N GLY A 50 -12.54 17.17 12.19
CA GLY A 50 -13.79 17.81 11.76
C GLY A 50 -14.87 17.94 12.85
N GLU A 51 -14.60 17.46 14.06
CA GLU A 51 -15.56 17.47 15.17
C GLU A 51 -15.55 18.76 16.00
N ASP A 52 -16.69 19.07 16.64
CA ASP A 52 -16.81 20.20 17.56
C ASP A 52 -16.24 19.86 18.95
N LEU A 53 -15.39 20.76 19.46
CA LEU A 53 -14.74 20.58 20.75
C LEU A 53 -15.74 20.52 21.93
N ASN A 54 -16.80 21.32 21.91
CA ASN A 54 -17.77 21.33 23.00
C ASN A 54 -18.59 20.04 23.01
N GLU A 55 -18.96 19.54 21.83
CA GLU A 55 -19.66 18.26 21.70
C GLU A 55 -18.79 17.09 22.18
N TRP A 56 -17.52 17.06 21.79
CA TRP A 56 -16.57 16.05 22.25
C TRP A 56 -16.34 16.09 23.77
N VAL A 57 -16.20 17.29 24.34
CA VAL A 57 -16.08 17.48 25.79
C VAL A 57 -17.38 17.10 26.51
N ALA A 58 -18.55 17.38 25.93
CA ALA A 58 -19.84 17.03 26.53
C ALA A 58 -20.02 15.52 26.65
N VAL A 59 -19.81 14.78 25.54
CA VAL A 59 -19.92 13.31 25.50
C VAL A 59 -19.01 12.68 26.55
N ASN A 60 -17.74 13.05 26.54
CA ASN A 60 -16.76 12.48 27.48
C ASN A 60 -17.05 12.89 28.94
N THR A 61 -17.55 14.11 29.19
CA THR A 61 -17.92 14.53 30.55
C THR A 61 -19.05 13.68 31.12
N VAL A 62 -20.06 13.36 30.31
CA VAL A 62 -21.17 12.46 30.68
C VAL A 62 -20.63 11.05 30.97
N ASP A 63 -19.77 10.53 30.10
CA ASP A 63 -19.18 9.19 30.27
C ASP A 63 -18.32 9.11 31.54
N PHE A 64 -17.49 10.11 31.83
CA PHE A 64 -16.71 10.15 33.07
C PHE A 64 -17.59 10.23 34.31
N PHE A 65 -18.65 11.03 34.29
CA PHE A 65 -19.62 11.07 35.38
C PHE A 65 -20.24 9.70 35.63
N ASN A 66 -20.69 9.02 34.58
CA ASN A 66 -21.28 7.68 34.69
C ASN A 66 -20.29 6.65 35.24
N GLN A 67 -19.05 6.65 34.73
CA GLN A 67 -18.00 5.73 35.20
C GLN A 67 -17.65 5.97 36.67
N ILE A 68 -17.45 7.22 37.08
CA ILE A 68 -17.15 7.56 38.49
C ILE A 68 -18.33 7.20 39.39
N ASN A 69 -19.56 7.38 38.94
CA ASN A 69 -20.75 7.04 39.72
C ASN A 69 -20.84 5.53 39.96
N LEU A 70 -20.54 4.71 38.94
CA LEU A 70 -20.45 3.26 39.09
C LEU A 70 -19.32 2.86 40.03
N LEU A 71 -18.12 3.43 39.85
CA LEU A 71 -16.95 3.15 40.69
C LEU A 71 -17.16 3.55 42.15
N TYR A 72 -17.78 4.70 42.42
CA TYR A 72 -18.08 5.10 43.79
C TYR A 72 -19.20 4.24 44.39
N GLY A 73 -20.15 3.79 43.56
CA GLY A 73 -21.21 2.87 43.97
C GLY A 73 -20.69 1.55 44.55
N THR A 74 -19.54 1.05 44.10
CA THR A 74 -18.95 -0.19 44.66
C THR A 74 -18.34 0.00 46.04
N VAL A 75 -17.94 1.23 46.39
CA VAL A 75 -17.31 1.55 47.68
C VAL A 75 -18.21 2.33 48.65
N THR A 76 -19.45 2.65 48.24
CA THR A 76 -20.36 3.50 49.02
C THR A 76 -20.67 2.95 50.42
N GLU A 77 -20.67 1.63 50.59
CA GLU A 77 -20.94 0.98 51.89
C GLU A 77 -19.77 1.15 52.88
N PHE A 78 -18.55 1.37 52.36
CA PHE A 78 -17.34 1.60 53.17
C PHE A 78 -17.10 3.09 53.44
N CYS A 79 -17.64 3.97 52.59
CA CYS A 79 -17.55 5.43 52.75
C CYS A 79 -18.62 5.94 53.73
N THR A 80 -18.44 5.67 55.02
CA THR A 80 -19.40 6.06 56.06
C THR A 80 -19.04 7.40 56.72
N ILE A 81 -19.99 7.94 57.50
CA ILE A 81 -19.77 9.16 58.29
C ILE A 81 -18.63 8.98 59.30
N ASP A 82 -18.50 7.77 59.87
CA ASP A 82 -17.48 7.46 60.88
C ASP A 82 -16.11 7.20 60.24
N ALA A 83 -16.08 6.50 59.09
CA ALA A 83 -14.84 6.22 58.37
C ALA A 83 -14.28 7.48 57.69
N CYS A 84 -15.15 8.35 57.17
CA CYS A 84 -14.77 9.53 56.40
C CYS A 84 -15.49 10.80 56.91
N PRO A 85 -15.13 11.29 58.11
CA PRO A 85 -15.81 12.42 58.76
C PRO A 85 -15.63 13.75 58.03
N VAL A 86 -14.64 13.82 57.13
CA VAL A 86 -14.37 14.96 56.24
C VAL A 86 -14.10 14.46 54.82
N MET A 87 -14.50 15.23 53.82
CA MET A 87 -14.11 14.96 52.44
C MET A 87 -12.63 15.32 52.25
N SER A 88 -11.78 14.33 51.98
CA SER A 88 -10.33 14.49 51.87
C SER A 88 -9.72 13.69 50.72
N ALA A 89 -8.52 14.09 50.31
CA ALA A 89 -7.61 13.30 49.49
C ALA A 89 -6.28 13.17 50.24
N GLY A 90 -6.21 12.15 51.10
CA GLY A 90 -5.11 11.97 52.05
C GLY A 90 -5.11 13.03 53.16
N PRO A 91 -4.05 13.08 53.99
CA PRO A 91 -3.99 13.97 55.16
C PRO A 91 -3.73 15.45 54.80
N LYS A 92 -3.31 15.75 53.56
CA LYS A 92 -2.88 17.09 53.15
C LYS A 92 -3.98 17.94 52.52
N TYR A 93 -5.05 17.33 52.01
CA TYR A 93 -6.07 18.01 51.21
C TYR A 93 -7.47 17.71 51.75
N GLU A 94 -8.18 18.75 52.15
CA GLU A 94 -9.58 18.72 52.60
C GLU A 94 -10.45 19.55 51.64
N TYR A 95 -11.62 19.05 51.27
CA TYR A 95 -12.54 19.71 50.35
C TYR A 95 -13.81 20.15 51.05
N HIS A 96 -14.21 21.41 50.84
CA HIS A 96 -15.46 21.97 51.36
C HIS A 96 -16.45 22.20 50.23
N TRP A 97 -17.74 22.03 50.52
CA TRP A 97 -18.79 22.10 49.50
C TRP A 97 -19.37 23.50 49.37
N ALA A 98 -19.49 23.99 48.14
CA ALA A 98 -20.29 25.15 47.77
C ALA A 98 -20.69 25.02 46.30
N ASP A 99 -21.97 25.20 45.99
CA ASP A 99 -22.48 25.23 44.62
C ASP A 99 -22.65 26.66 44.08
N GLY A 100 -22.48 27.68 44.94
CA GLY A 100 -22.67 29.09 44.60
C GLY A 100 -24.14 29.52 44.44
N GLN A 101 -25.08 28.58 44.48
CA GLN A 101 -26.52 28.80 44.35
C GLN A 101 -27.21 28.61 45.70
N THR A 102 -27.33 27.36 46.15
CA THR A 102 -27.99 27.01 47.41
C THR A 102 -27.05 27.16 48.61
N VAL A 103 -25.76 26.90 48.40
CA VAL A 103 -24.68 26.99 49.39
C VAL A 103 -23.62 27.95 48.87
N LYS A 104 -23.76 29.22 49.26
CA LYS A 104 -22.85 30.32 48.83
C LYS A 104 -21.50 30.32 49.55
N LYS A 105 -21.44 29.82 50.79
CA LYS A 105 -20.19 29.74 51.58
C LYS A 105 -19.76 28.28 51.71
N PRO A 106 -18.47 27.95 51.51
CA PRO A 106 -17.98 26.59 51.67
C PRO A 106 -18.31 26.00 53.04
N ILE A 107 -18.99 24.86 53.05
CA ILE A 107 -19.33 24.12 54.26
C ILE A 107 -18.46 22.87 54.40
N LYS A 108 -18.07 22.56 55.63
CA LYS A 108 -17.48 21.27 55.98
C LYS A 108 -18.57 20.20 55.98
N CYS A 109 -18.30 19.08 55.33
CA CYS A 109 -19.17 17.92 55.36
C CYS A 109 -18.34 16.63 55.28
N THR A 110 -18.98 15.53 55.68
CA THR A 110 -18.43 14.18 55.56
C THR A 110 -18.24 13.82 54.10
N ALA A 111 -17.31 12.93 53.78
CA ALA A 111 -17.07 12.50 52.40
C ALA A 111 -18.33 11.98 51.68
N PRO A 112 -19.14 11.07 52.25
CA PRO A 112 -20.35 10.59 51.56
C PRO A 112 -21.35 11.72 51.30
N ARG A 113 -21.48 12.69 52.22
CA ARG A 113 -22.37 13.84 52.03
C ARG A 113 -21.85 14.82 50.99
N TYR A 114 -20.54 15.02 50.94
CA TYR A 114 -19.90 15.82 49.89
C TYR A 114 -20.14 15.22 48.51
N ILE A 115 -19.90 13.91 48.39
CA ILE A 115 -20.02 13.19 47.11
C ILE A 115 -21.48 13.16 46.68
N ASP A 116 -22.44 12.98 47.58
CA ASP A 116 -23.88 13.09 47.28
C ASP A 116 -24.25 14.47 46.71
N TYR A 117 -23.81 15.56 47.36
CA TYR A 117 -24.03 16.92 46.83
C TYR A 117 -23.36 17.13 45.47
N LEU A 118 -22.15 16.60 45.29
CA LEU A 118 -21.41 16.71 44.05
C LEU A 118 -22.11 15.98 42.91
N MET A 119 -22.47 14.72 43.12
CA MET A 119 -23.09 13.89 42.08
C MET A 119 -24.47 14.42 41.72
N THR A 120 -25.25 14.88 42.70
CA THR A 120 -26.54 15.54 42.46
C THR A 120 -26.35 16.81 41.65
N TRP A 121 -25.41 17.67 42.03
CA TRP A 121 -25.14 18.91 41.31
C TRP A 121 -24.66 18.67 39.88
N VAL A 122 -23.76 17.69 39.66
CA VAL A 122 -23.32 17.34 38.31
C VAL A 122 -24.50 16.82 37.48
N GLN A 123 -25.31 15.92 38.02
CA GLN A 123 -26.52 15.43 37.34
C GLN A 123 -27.45 16.57 36.94
N ASP A 124 -27.72 17.53 37.84
CA ASP A 124 -28.56 18.69 37.54
C ASP A 124 -27.98 19.55 36.39
N GLN A 125 -26.65 19.65 36.27
CA GLN A 125 -26.02 20.34 35.12
C GLN A 125 -26.17 19.53 33.83
N LEU A 126 -25.97 18.21 33.87
CA LEU A 126 -26.08 17.34 32.70
C LEU A 126 -27.52 17.23 32.18
N ASP A 127 -28.51 17.38 33.06
CA ASP A 127 -29.94 17.34 32.71
C ASP A 127 -30.48 18.70 32.20
N ASP A 128 -29.74 19.79 32.35
CA ASP A 128 -30.15 21.12 31.89
C ASP A 128 -29.91 21.29 30.38
N GLU A 129 -31.00 21.31 29.61
CA GLU A 129 -30.96 21.50 28.15
C GLU A 129 -30.36 22.82 27.68
N ASN A 130 -30.24 23.82 28.56
CA ASN A 130 -29.58 25.08 28.23
C ASN A 130 -28.05 24.96 28.33
N VAL A 131 -27.56 23.90 28.96
CA VAL A 131 -26.15 23.63 29.23
C VAL A 131 -25.65 22.46 28.38
N PHE A 132 -26.34 21.33 28.45
CA PHE A 132 -26.09 20.12 27.69
C PHE A 132 -27.27 19.89 26.73
N PRO A 133 -27.32 20.60 25.58
CA PRO A 133 -28.40 20.45 24.62
C PRO A 133 -28.43 19.03 24.04
N SER A 134 -29.59 18.38 24.11
CA SER A 134 -29.79 17.03 23.56
C SER A 134 -30.31 17.01 22.11
N LYS A 135 -30.64 18.18 21.54
CA LYS A 135 -31.21 18.31 20.20
C LYS A 135 -30.15 18.78 19.20
N ILE A 136 -30.08 18.08 18.06
CA ILE A 136 -29.20 18.43 16.95
C ILE A 136 -29.45 19.86 16.48
N GLY A 137 -28.37 20.63 16.32
CA GLY A 137 -28.40 22.02 15.81
C GLY A 137 -28.59 23.10 16.88
N VAL A 138 -28.73 22.75 18.15
CA VAL A 138 -28.73 23.72 19.25
C VAL A 138 -27.28 23.94 19.73
N PRO A 139 -26.73 25.16 19.66
CA PRO A 139 -25.36 25.43 20.07
C PRO A 139 -25.20 25.40 21.59
N PHE A 140 -24.02 24.97 22.07
CA PHE A 140 -23.63 25.05 23.47
C PHE A 140 -23.55 26.52 23.95
N PRO A 141 -23.82 26.79 25.24
CA PRO A 141 -23.69 28.15 25.77
C PRO A 141 -22.23 28.59 25.78
N LYS A 142 -21.99 29.91 25.68
CA LYS A 142 -20.63 30.48 25.59
C LYS A 142 -19.71 30.13 26.77
N ASN A 143 -20.27 29.84 27.93
CA ASN A 143 -19.55 29.46 29.15
C ASN A 143 -19.45 27.94 29.35
N PHE A 144 -19.86 27.12 28.37
CA PHE A 144 -19.89 25.66 28.47
C PHE A 144 -18.55 25.08 28.93
N LEU A 145 -17.44 25.42 28.26
CA LEU A 145 -16.11 24.91 28.65
C LEU A 145 -15.74 25.25 30.10
N ASN A 146 -16.09 26.43 30.59
CA ASN A 146 -15.81 26.80 31.98
C ASN A 146 -16.61 25.96 32.98
N LEU A 147 -17.86 25.62 32.62
CA LEU A 147 -18.66 24.71 33.41
C LEU A 147 -18.13 23.27 33.34
N ALA A 148 -17.78 22.78 32.15
CA ALA A 148 -17.19 21.45 31.97
C ALA A 148 -15.89 21.30 32.78
N LYS A 149 -15.01 22.31 32.75
CA LYS A 149 -13.82 22.38 33.64
C LYS A 149 -14.19 22.28 35.12
N THR A 150 -15.27 22.94 35.53
CA THR A 150 -15.75 22.89 36.92
C THR A 150 -16.28 21.52 37.31
N ILE A 151 -17.04 20.87 36.41
CA ILE A 151 -17.55 19.50 36.56
C ILE A 151 -16.38 18.53 36.70
N LEU A 152 -15.48 18.50 35.72
CA LEU A 152 -14.33 17.58 35.70
C LEU A 152 -13.42 17.80 36.91
N LYS A 153 -13.15 19.05 37.30
CA LYS A 153 -12.40 19.35 38.52
C LYS A 153 -13.04 18.78 39.78
N ARG A 154 -14.37 18.82 39.88
CA ARG A 154 -15.10 18.24 41.02
C ARG A 154 -15.05 16.71 40.95
N LEU A 155 -15.30 16.12 39.78
CA LEU A 155 -15.21 14.68 39.54
C LEU A 155 -13.83 14.10 39.91
N PHE A 156 -12.74 14.81 39.62
CA PHE A 156 -11.40 14.43 40.04
C PHE A 156 -11.27 14.23 41.57
N ARG A 157 -12.03 14.98 42.38
CA ARG A 157 -12.00 14.87 43.85
C ARG A 157 -12.55 13.53 44.32
N VAL A 158 -13.50 12.95 43.57
CA VAL A 158 -14.04 11.62 43.87
C VAL A 158 -12.98 10.55 43.62
N TYR A 159 -12.26 10.61 42.49
CA TYR A 159 -11.10 9.74 42.26
C TYR A 159 -10.04 9.88 43.36
N ALA A 160 -9.65 11.12 43.67
CA ALA A 160 -8.66 11.39 44.70
C ALA A 160 -9.08 10.85 46.08
N HIS A 161 -10.37 10.93 46.41
CA HIS A 161 -10.89 10.34 47.63
C HIS A 161 -10.84 8.81 47.61
N ILE A 162 -11.30 8.17 46.52
CA ILE A 162 -11.28 6.70 46.38
C ILE A 162 -9.84 6.17 46.48
N TYR A 163 -8.89 6.75 45.77
CA TYR A 163 -7.48 6.32 45.80
C TYR A 163 -6.82 6.46 47.18
N HIS A 164 -7.16 7.50 47.95
CA HIS A 164 -6.53 7.73 49.26
C HIS A 164 -7.22 7.01 50.42
N GLN A 165 -8.54 6.85 50.37
CA GLN A 165 -9.34 6.37 51.51
C GLN A 165 -9.94 4.97 51.30
N HIS A 166 -10.12 4.55 50.03
CA HIS A 166 -10.87 3.33 49.71
C HIS A 166 -10.14 2.37 48.75
N PHE A 167 -8.86 2.62 48.44
CA PHE A 167 -8.12 1.78 47.49
C PHE A 167 -7.97 0.34 47.95
N GLU A 168 -7.82 0.11 49.26
CA GLU A 168 -7.75 -1.25 49.82
C GLU A 168 -9.05 -2.03 49.55
N GLN A 169 -10.21 -1.40 49.74
CA GLN A 169 -11.51 -2.00 49.46
C GLN A 169 -11.71 -2.23 47.96
N VAL A 170 -11.23 -1.32 47.10
CA VAL A 170 -11.24 -1.52 45.64
C VAL A 170 -10.44 -2.76 45.24
N VAL A 171 -9.25 -2.96 45.83
CA VAL A 171 -8.42 -4.16 45.58
C VAL A 171 -9.09 -5.43 46.11
N GLN A 172 -9.75 -5.36 47.27
CA GLN A 172 -10.50 -6.51 47.82
C GLN A 172 -11.67 -6.93 46.93
N LEU A 173 -12.28 -5.98 46.21
CA LEU A 173 -13.35 -6.23 45.25
C LEU A 173 -12.83 -6.67 43.87
N GLY A 174 -11.51 -6.61 43.62
CA GLY A 174 -10.91 -6.92 42.31
C GLY A 174 -11.19 -5.86 41.23
N GLU A 175 -11.51 -4.63 41.65
CA GLU A 175 -11.95 -3.54 40.78
C GLU A 175 -10.83 -2.53 40.48
N GLU A 176 -9.60 -2.78 40.94
CA GLU A 176 -8.47 -1.87 40.80
C GLU A 176 -8.08 -1.62 39.34
N ALA A 177 -8.24 -2.62 38.46
CA ALA A 177 -8.02 -2.49 37.04
C ALA A 177 -9.03 -1.52 36.40
N HIS A 178 -10.31 -1.58 36.80
CA HIS A 178 -11.35 -0.68 36.31
C HIS A 178 -11.14 0.74 36.79
N LEU A 179 -10.84 0.92 38.09
CA LEU A 179 -10.51 2.23 38.65
C LEU A 179 -9.31 2.86 37.93
N ASN A 180 -8.22 2.11 37.77
CA ASN A 180 -6.99 2.59 37.11
C ASN A 180 -7.22 2.93 35.64
N THR A 181 -7.97 2.11 34.91
CA THR A 181 -8.28 2.36 33.49
C THR A 181 -9.14 3.60 33.32
N SER A 182 -10.21 3.73 34.11
CA SER A 182 -11.11 4.88 34.08
C SER A 182 -10.37 6.18 34.48
N PHE A 183 -9.52 6.11 35.52
CA PHE A 183 -8.70 7.25 35.94
C PHE A 183 -7.63 7.63 34.90
N LYS A 184 -6.97 6.65 34.26
CA LYS A 184 -6.00 6.88 33.18
C LYS A 184 -6.68 7.59 32.00
N HIS A 185 -7.86 7.12 31.59
CA HIS A 185 -8.66 7.75 30.55
C HIS A 185 -9.04 9.19 30.91
N PHE A 186 -9.54 9.41 32.14
CA PHE A 186 -9.91 10.72 32.66
C PHE A 186 -8.75 11.71 32.64
N ILE A 187 -7.58 11.30 33.14
CA ILE A 187 -6.40 12.18 33.21
C ILE A 187 -5.87 12.51 31.81
N PHE A 188 -5.83 11.55 30.89
CA PHE A 188 -5.40 11.83 29.52
C PHE A 188 -6.33 12.83 28.82
N PHE A 189 -7.64 12.66 28.96
CA PHE A 189 -8.62 13.59 28.41
C PHE A 189 -8.48 15.00 28.99
N VAL A 190 -8.36 15.09 30.32
CA VAL A 190 -8.19 16.37 31.02
C VAL A 190 -6.92 17.10 30.62
N LEU A 191 -5.81 16.36 30.43
CA LEU A 191 -4.53 16.94 30.04
C LEU A 191 -4.52 17.38 28.57
N GLU A 192 -5.12 16.60 27.67
CA GLU A 192 -5.20 16.89 26.23
C GLU A 192 -5.88 18.25 25.98
N PHE A 193 -7.01 18.50 26.64
CA PHE A 193 -7.79 19.73 26.46
C PHE A 193 -7.56 20.79 27.56
N ASN A 194 -6.57 20.59 28.43
CA ASN A 194 -6.22 21.49 29.54
C ASN A 194 -7.45 21.91 30.39
N LEU A 195 -8.19 20.89 30.85
CA LEU A 195 -9.49 21.06 31.52
C LEU A 195 -9.38 21.20 33.05
N ILE A 196 -8.27 20.80 33.66
CA ILE A 196 -8.02 20.95 35.09
C ILE A 196 -6.62 21.55 35.30
N ASP A 197 -6.54 22.61 36.09
CA ASP A 197 -5.27 23.22 36.44
C ASP A 197 -4.38 22.24 37.23
N LYS A 198 -3.08 22.21 36.92
CA LYS A 198 -2.10 21.32 37.57
C LYS A 198 -2.13 21.38 39.10
N LYS A 199 -2.44 22.54 39.68
CA LYS A 199 -2.55 22.73 41.14
C LYS A 199 -3.66 21.89 41.77
N GLU A 200 -4.77 21.70 41.05
CA GLU A 200 -5.89 20.88 41.53
C GLU A 200 -5.59 19.39 41.41
N LEU A 201 -4.67 18.99 40.54
CA LEU A 201 -4.20 17.61 40.37
C LEU A 201 -3.16 17.18 41.42
N ALA A 202 -2.67 18.12 42.23
CA ALA A 202 -1.63 17.90 43.25
C ALA A 202 -1.85 16.68 44.18
N PRO A 203 -3.08 16.35 44.63
CA PRO A 203 -3.32 15.20 45.52
C PRO A 203 -2.95 13.84 44.94
N LEU A 204 -2.93 13.70 43.62
CA LEU A 204 -2.53 12.48 42.92
C LEU A 204 -1.35 12.73 41.96
N GLN A 205 -0.61 13.82 42.14
CA GLN A 205 0.43 14.22 41.19
C GLN A 205 1.50 13.15 41.02
N GLU A 206 1.97 12.50 42.09
CA GLU A 206 2.97 11.43 41.99
C GLU A 206 2.43 10.23 41.18
N PHE A 207 1.15 9.90 41.36
CA PHE A 207 0.49 8.83 40.61
C PHE A 207 0.30 9.21 39.13
N ILE A 208 -0.10 10.45 38.86
CA ILE A 208 -0.20 11.02 37.51
C ILE A 208 1.18 11.07 36.85
N GLU A 209 2.24 11.40 37.59
CA GLU A 209 3.61 11.39 37.08
C GLU A 209 4.07 9.97 36.76
N ARG A 210 3.76 8.96 37.57
CA ARG A 210 4.02 7.55 37.21
C ARG A 210 3.24 7.10 35.98
N LEU A 211 1.96 7.47 35.86
CA LEU A 211 1.17 7.25 34.64
C LEU A 211 1.81 7.97 33.42
N ARG A 212 2.47 9.11 33.64
CA ARG A 212 3.23 9.84 32.62
C ARG A 212 4.64 9.28 32.38
N MET A 213 5.24 8.56 33.32
CA MET A 213 6.53 7.88 33.12
C MET A 213 6.35 6.60 32.31
N PHE A 214 5.21 5.90 32.45
CA PHE A 214 4.80 4.89 31.47
C PHE A 214 4.57 5.49 30.09
N ARG A 215 4.01 6.70 30.01
CA ARG A 215 3.99 7.48 28.77
C ARG A 215 5.41 7.78 28.26
N GLY A 216 6.37 8.11 29.14
CA GLY A 216 7.77 8.29 28.75
C GLY A 216 8.42 7.00 28.25
N MET A 217 8.14 5.85 28.84
CA MET A 217 8.68 4.56 28.37
C MET A 217 7.97 4.04 27.11
N GLU A 218 6.68 4.34 26.90
CA GLU A 218 5.94 4.02 25.67
C GLU A 218 6.25 5.01 24.53
N GLU A 219 6.40 6.31 24.83
CA GLU A 219 6.86 7.35 23.88
C GLU A 219 8.36 7.17 23.57
N ASP A 220 9.22 6.86 24.54
CA ASP A 220 10.62 6.51 24.28
C ASP A 220 10.70 5.16 23.55
N GLU A 221 9.88 4.14 23.86
CA GLU A 221 9.90 2.92 23.06
C GLU A 221 9.32 3.10 21.65
N GLU A 222 8.30 3.93 21.42
CA GLU A 222 7.74 4.18 20.08
C GLU A 222 8.56 5.19 19.28
N GLU A 223 9.11 6.22 19.90
CA GLU A 223 9.95 7.24 19.27
C GLU A 223 11.41 6.75 19.14
N GLU A 224 11.90 5.87 20.03
CA GLU A 224 13.11 5.07 19.82
C GLU A 224 12.85 3.89 18.87
N LYS A 225 11.67 3.24 18.81
CA LYS A 225 11.35 2.26 17.73
C LYS A 225 11.17 2.93 16.37
N LEU A 226 10.60 4.14 16.30
CA LEU A 226 10.40 4.89 15.06
C LEU A 226 11.68 5.60 14.62
N SER A 227 12.52 6.05 15.55
CA SER A 227 13.88 6.56 15.23
C SER A 227 14.92 5.46 15.05
N ARG A 228 14.70 4.24 15.56
CA ARG A 228 15.47 3.02 15.25
C ARG A 228 14.83 2.12 14.22
N ALA A 229 13.74 2.54 13.56
CA ALA A 229 13.19 1.83 12.41
C ALA A 229 14.18 1.97 11.25
N SER A 230 15.23 1.16 11.31
CA SER A 230 16.15 0.97 10.22
C SER A 230 15.47 0.06 9.21
N LEU A 231 15.78 0.22 7.93
CA LEU A 231 15.26 -0.65 6.86
C LEU A 231 15.37 -2.15 7.23
N VAL A 232 16.42 -2.53 7.98
CA VAL A 232 16.69 -3.91 8.39
C VAL A 232 15.85 -4.43 9.56
N THR A 233 15.15 -3.57 10.30
CA THR A 233 14.31 -3.96 11.45
C THR A 233 12.83 -4.11 11.10
N LEU A 234 12.42 -3.67 9.90
CA LEU A 234 11.07 -3.85 9.38
C LEU A 234 10.83 -5.31 8.95
N PRO A 235 9.60 -5.83 9.00
CA PRO A 235 9.26 -7.14 8.42
C PRO A 235 9.60 -7.19 6.93
N TRP A 236 10.41 -8.18 6.53
CA TRP A 236 10.97 -8.22 5.17
C TRP A 236 9.87 -8.43 4.13
N GLU A 237 9.05 -9.47 4.24
CA GLU A 237 8.02 -9.77 3.25
C GLU A 237 6.87 -8.75 3.28
N ASP A 238 6.29 -8.52 4.45
CA ASP A 238 5.06 -7.73 4.60
C ASP A 238 5.26 -6.24 4.39
N VAL A 239 6.47 -5.72 4.64
CA VAL A 239 6.74 -4.28 4.60
C VAL A 239 7.80 -3.96 3.56
N VAL A 240 9.02 -4.47 3.74
CA VAL A 240 10.16 -4.08 2.90
C VAL A 240 9.95 -4.53 1.45
N PHE A 241 9.59 -5.78 1.22
CA PHE A 241 9.43 -6.35 -0.11
C PHE A 241 8.16 -5.81 -0.77
N ALA A 242 7.06 -5.78 -0.02
CA ALA A 242 5.74 -5.40 -0.51
C ALA A 242 5.61 -3.91 -0.84
N TYR A 243 6.31 -3.01 -0.13
CA TYR A 243 6.12 -1.56 -0.29
C TYR A 243 7.39 -0.77 -0.60
N ILE A 244 8.58 -1.28 -0.26
CA ILE A 244 9.85 -0.56 -0.49
C ILE A 244 10.54 -1.11 -1.73
N PHE A 245 10.96 -2.37 -1.70
CA PHE A 245 11.77 -2.97 -2.78
C PHE A 245 10.99 -3.13 -4.08
N CYS A 246 9.67 -3.35 -4.03
CA CYS A 246 8.83 -3.37 -5.23
C CYS A 246 8.81 -2.03 -5.99
N ALA A 247 9.14 -0.91 -5.32
CA ALA A 247 9.19 0.42 -5.90
C ALA A 247 10.60 0.80 -6.37
N LEU A 248 11.63 0.03 -6.00
CA LEU A 248 13.01 0.27 -6.39
C LEU A 248 13.33 -0.39 -7.72
N ASP A 249 14.16 0.27 -8.53
CA ASP A 249 14.71 -0.39 -9.70
C ASP A 249 15.88 -1.31 -9.31
N PHE A 250 16.29 -2.19 -10.24
CA PHE A 250 17.38 -3.12 -9.96
C PHE A 250 18.69 -2.40 -9.63
N LYS A 251 18.96 -1.23 -10.22
CA LYS A 251 20.18 -0.48 -9.93
C LYS A 251 20.19 -0.05 -8.47
N ASP A 252 19.07 0.45 -7.96
CA ASP A 252 18.93 0.86 -6.57
C ASP A 252 19.01 -0.33 -5.62
N LEU A 253 18.39 -1.47 -5.97
CA LEU A 253 18.52 -2.72 -5.20
C LEU A 253 19.97 -3.22 -5.15
N PHE A 254 20.72 -3.13 -6.24
CA PHE A 254 22.15 -3.47 -6.24
C PHE A 254 22.99 -2.47 -5.42
N CYS A 255 22.65 -1.19 -5.43
CA CYS A 255 23.28 -0.20 -4.56
C CYS A 255 23.00 -0.51 -3.07
N LEU A 256 21.74 -0.83 -2.72
CA LEU A 256 21.37 -1.24 -1.37
C LEU A 256 22.11 -2.52 -0.94
N ARG A 257 22.20 -3.51 -1.83
CA ARG A 257 22.92 -4.77 -1.61
C ARG A 257 24.39 -4.55 -1.20
N GLN A 258 25.00 -3.46 -1.63
CA GLN A 258 26.40 -3.13 -1.32
C GLN A 258 26.60 -2.44 0.04
N THR A 259 25.52 -2.09 0.76
CA THR A 259 25.61 -1.27 1.97
C THR A 259 26.07 -2.06 3.20
N CYS A 260 25.43 -3.19 3.52
CA CYS A 260 25.82 -4.05 4.65
C CYS A 260 25.36 -5.50 4.44
N LYS A 261 25.91 -6.43 5.22
CA LYS A 261 25.60 -7.87 5.10
C LYS A 261 24.13 -8.20 5.31
N THR A 262 23.44 -7.46 6.19
CA THR A 262 22.00 -7.67 6.45
C THR A 262 21.16 -7.23 5.27
N VAL A 263 21.40 -6.03 4.73
CA VAL A 263 20.70 -5.54 3.54
C VAL A 263 21.03 -6.41 2.32
N MET A 264 22.26 -6.90 2.20
CA MET A 264 22.62 -7.87 1.16
C MET A 264 21.74 -9.12 1.22
N LYS A 265 21.61 -9.75 2.40
CA LYS A 265 20.75 -10.93 2.58
C LYS A 265 19.28 -10.61 2.29
N MET A 266 18.80 -9.47 2.75
CA MET A 266 17.43 -9.00 2.53
C MET A 266 17.13 -8.81 1.04
N VAL A 267 18.06 -8.25 0.27
CA VAL A 267 17.93 -8.13 -1.19
C VAL A 267 18.02 -9.51 -1.87
N ASP A 268 18.90 -10.40 -1.43
CA ASP A 268 19.01 -11.76 -1.96
C ASP A 268 17.72 -12.58 -1.72
N GLU A 269 17.12 -12.45 -0.54
CA GLU A 269 15.83 -13.08 -0.20
C GLU A 269 14.66 -12.47 -0.98
N TYR A 270 14.66 -11.14 -1.19
CA TYR A 270 13.69 -10.50 -2.08
C TYR A 270 13.74 -11.08 -3.51
N PHE A 271 14.94 -11.28 -4.07
CA PHE A 271 15.06 -11.90 -5.39
C PHE A 271 14.57 -13.36 -5.41
N SER A 272 14.65 -14.07 -4.28
CA SER A 272 14.17 -15.44 -4.17
C SER A 272 12.64 -15.57 -4.27
N VAL A 273 11.92 -14.58 -3.76
CA VAL A 273 10.45 -14.51 -3.77
C VAL A 273 9.89 -13.65 -4.90
N SER A 274 10.73 -12.87 -5.58
CA SER A 274 10.31 -12.01 -6.67
C SER A 274 9.94 -12.83 -7.93
N PRO A 275 8.74 -12.64 -8.49
CA PRO A 275 8.36 -13.28 -9.74
C PRO A 275 8.97 -12.60 -10.98
N VAL A 276 9.68 -11.49 -10.82
CA VAL A 276 10.23 -10.68 -11.91
C VAL A 276 11.69 -10.34 -11.64
N VAL A 277 12.57 -10.67 -12.59
CA VAL A 277 13.96 -10.22 -12.60
C VAL A 277 14.26 -9.51 -13.91
N ASP A 278 14.72 -8.26 -13.81
CA ASP A 278 15.13 -7.44 -14.95
C ASP A 278 16.53 -6.85 -14.73
N LEU A 279 17.52 -7.46 -15.38
CA LEU A 279 18.91 -7.01 -15.33
C LEU A 279 19.29 -6.14 -16.53
N SER A 280 18.38 -5.85 -17.46
CA SER A 280 18.70 -5.18 -18.72
C SER A 280 19.37 -3.81 -18.55
N ARG A 281 18.96 -3.05 -17.53
CA ARG A 281 19.50 -1.71 -17.23
C ARG A 281 20.89 -1.74 -16.60
N VAL A 282 21.27 -2.86 -15.98
CA VAL A 282 22.55 -3.04 -15.27
C VAL A 282 23.48 -4.04 -15.95
N ALA A 283 23.04 -4.65 -17.05
CA ALA A 283 23.69 -5.76 -17.75
C ALA A 283 25.18 -5.53 -18.07
N ALA A 284 25.54 -4.30 -18.48
CA ALA A 284 26.92 -3.93 -18.83
C ALA A 284 27.79 -3.54 -17.63
N LYS A 285 27.20 -3.30 -16.46
CA LYS A 285 27.90 -2.76 -15.26
C LYS A 285 28.08 -3.81 -14.16
N ILE A 286 27.27 -4.87 -14.18
CA ILE A 286 27.28 -5.89 -13.14
C ILE A 286 28.41 -6.91 -13.38
N PRO A 287 29.28 -7.17 -12.38
CA PRO A 287 30.22 -8.28 -12.43
C PRO A 287 29.50 -9.63 -12.55
N ARG A 288 30.11 -10.58 -13.27
CA ARG A 288 29.49 -11.88 -13.57
C ARG A 288 29.07 -12.64 -12.31
N ASP A 289 29.97 -12.72 -11.33
CA ASP A 289 29.77 -13.40 -10.05
C ASP A 289 28.58 -12.80 -9.27
N VAL A 290 28.46 -11.48 -9.26
CA VAL A 290 27.34 -10.77 -8.63
C VAL A 290 26.02 -11.07 -9.33
N GLY A 291 26.00 -10.99 -10.67
CA GLY A 291 24.82 -11.29 -11.46
C GLY A 291 24.35 -12.74 -11.31
N LEU A 292 25.28 -13.70 -11.28
CA LEU A 292 24.96 -15.09 -11.05
C LEU A 292 24.41 -15.36 -9.65
N ASN A 293 25.02 -14.76 -8.63
CA ASN A 293 24.57 -14.93 -7.25
C ASN A 293 23.08 -14.56 -7.11
N VAL A 294 22.66 -13.45 -7.74
CA VAL A 294 21.24 -13.07 -7.79
C VAL A 294 20.38 -14.14 -8.48
N LEU A 295 20.80 -14.63 -9.64
CA LEU A 295 20.02 -15.61 -10.41
C LEU A 295 19.88 -16.96 -9.71
N VAL A 296 20.88 -17.38 -8.92
CA VAL A 296 20.86 -18.67 -8.19
C VAL A 296 19.77 -18.72 -7.12
N HIS A 297 19.39 -17.57 -6.55
CA HIS A 297 18.36 -17.51 -5.51
C HIS A 297 16.94 -17.44 -6.09
N CYS A 298 16.78 -17.13 -7.38
CA CYS A 298 15.49 -16.93 -8.01
C CYS A 298 14.75 -18.25 -8.27
N THR A 299 13.73 -18.57 -7.48
CA THR A 299 13.02 -19.87 -7.55
C THR A 299 11.55 -19.80 -7.98
N VAL A 300 10.98 -18.59 -8.08
CA VAL A 300 9.55 -18.39 -8.42
C VAL A 300 9.33 -17.48 -9.63
N LEU A 301 10.31 -17.37 -10.53
CA LEU A 301 10.27 -16.45 -11.67
C LEU A 301 9.13 -16.75 -12.63
N ARG A 302 8.42 -15.68 -13.00
CA ARG A 302 7.46 -15.62 -14.12
C ARG A 302 7.95 -14.74 -15.26
N LYS A 303 8.77 -13.73 -14.98
CA LYS A 303 9.38 -12.87 -16.00
C LYS A 303 10.88 -12.75 -15.76
N LEU A 304 11.66 -13.03 -16.80
CA LEU A 304 13.11 -12.93 -16.78
C LEU A 304 13.58 -12.05 -17.94
N ASN A 305 14.26 -10.96 -17.63
CA ASN A 305 14.88 -10.09 -18.61
C ASN A 305 16.39 -10.01 -18.35
N LEU A 306 17.15 -10.66 -19.21
CA LEU A 306 18.62 -10.68 -19.22
C LEU A 306 19.18 -9.91 -20.42
N ALA A 307 18.40 -9.01 -21.03
CA ALA A 307 18.84 -8.30 -22.23
C ALA A 307 20.22 -7.65 -22.04
N ASN A 308 21.11 -7.86 -23.01
CA ASN A 308 22.49 -7.40 -23.04
C ASN A 308 23.42 -7.96 -21.94
N CYS A 309 23.00 -8.98 -21.18
CA CYS A 309 23.85 -9.63 -20.18
C CYS A 309 24.88 -10.56 -20.86
N ARG A 310 25.94 -9.97 -21.44
CA ARG A 310 27.00 -10.67 -22.19
C ARG A 310 27.85 -11.62 -21.34
N TRP A 311 27.73 -11.55 -20.00
CA TRP A 311 28.45 -12.40 -19.06
C TRP A 311 27.75 -13.74 -18.79
N VAL A 312 26.48 -13.90 -19.20
CA VAL A 312 25.73 -15.16 -19.02
C VAL A 312 26.22 -16.22 -20.00
N ARG A 313 26.24 -17.49 -19.56
CA ARG A 313 26.64 -18.68 -20.32
C ARG A 313 25.57 -19.77 -20.24
N ASP A 314 25.61 -20.74 -21.15
CA ASP A 314 24.63 -21.83 -21.18
C ASP A 314 24.55 -22.61 -19.85
N GLU A 315 25.69 -22.82 -19.18
CA GLU A 315 25.77 -23.54 -17.90
C GLU A 315 24.94 -22.87 -16.79
N ASP A 316 24.82 -21.54 -16.84
CA ASP A 316 24.06 -20.75 -15.86
C ASP A 316 22.55 -20.86 -16.10
N MET A 317 22.14 -21.00 -17.36
CA MET A 317 20.73 -21.04 -17.75
C MET A 317 20.07 -22.36 -17.37
N LYS A 318 20.86 -23.44 -17.29
CA LYS A 318 20.36 -24.78 -16.94
C LYS A 318 19.66 -24.84 -15.58
N PRO A 319 20.30 -24.47 -14.46
CA PRO A 319 19.63 -24.47 -13.16
C PRO A 319 18.49 -23.44 -13.11
N LEU A 320 18.70 -22.26 -13.71
CA LEU A 320 17.71 -21.18 -13.71
C LEU A 320 16.38 -21.62 -14.34
N PHE A 321 16.40 -22.23 -15.53
CA PHE A 321 15.17 -22.72 -16.16
C PHE A 321 14.61 -23.97 -15.49
N ALA A 322 15.46 -24.83 -14.91
CA ALA A 322 14.99 -26.02 -14.20
C ALA A 322 14.22 -25.68 -12.93
N GLN A 323 14.62 -24.63 -12.20
CA GLN A 323 13.95 -24.16 -10.99
C GLN A 323 12.69 -23.36 -11.28
N ASN A 324 12.57 -22.75 -12.48
CA ASN A 324 11.49 -21.84 -12.83
C ASN A 324 10.63 -22.36 -14.01
N PRO A 325 9.87 -23.46 -13.84
CA PRO A 325 9.07 -24.05 -14.92
C PRO A 325 7.86 -23.20 -15.35
N HIS A 326 7.42 -22.27 -14.50
CA HIS A 326 6.28 -21.39 -14.73
C HIS A 326 6.65 -20.02 -15.35
N LEU A 327 7.81 -19.93 -16.01
CA LEU A 327 8.21 -18.74 -16.75
C LEU A 327 7.21 -18.43 -17.88
N ILE A 328 6.74 -17.18 -17.89
CA ILE A 328 5.76 -16.65 -18.85
C ILE A 328 6.45 -15.74 -19.87
N SER A 329 7.45 -14.97 -19.44
CA SER A 329 8.18 -14.02 -20.28
C SER A 329 9.69 -14.19 -20.11
N VAL A 330 10.40 -14.31 -21.23
CA VAL A 330 11.86 -14.41 -21.25
C VAL A 330 12.42 -13.46 -22.32
N ASP A 331 13.36 -12.61 -21.92
CA ASP A 331 14.15 -11.76 -22.81
C ASP A 331 15.63 -12.11 -22.66
N LEU A 332 16.22 -12.63 -23.74
CA LEU A 332 17.65 -12.97 -23.84
C LEU A 332 18.34 -12.11 -24.91
N SER A 333 17.73 -11.00 -25.32
CA SER A 333 18.22 -10.18 -26.43
C SER A 333 19.66 -9.71 -26.19
N GLY A 334 20.50 -9.77 -27.23
CA GLY A 334 21.90 -9.33 -27.15
C GLY A 334 22.81 -10.12 -26.20
N CYS A 335 22.36 -11.26 -25.66
CA CYS A 335 23.19 -12.15 -24.84
C CYS A 335 24.19 -12.92 -25.71
N SER A 336 25.38 -12.40 -25.94
CA SER A 336 26.37 -13.00 -26.86
C SER A 336 27.08 -14.26 -26.34
N GLY A 337 26.87 -14.65 -25.09
CA GLY A 337 27.54 -15.79 -24.45
C GLY A 337 26.75 -17.11 -24.45
N LEU A 338 25.60 -17.13 -25.14
CA LEU A 338 24.69 -18.27 -25.18
C LEU A 338 24.75 -19.00 -26.52
N THR A 339 24.21 -20.22 -26.55
CA THR A 339 24.02 -21.02 -27.77
C THR A 339 22.64 -21.67 -27.76
N ASP A 340 22.33 -22.44 -28.82
CA ASP A 340 21.10 -23.24 -28.90
C ASP A 340 20.88 -24.16 -27.68
N LYS A 341 21.94 -24.51 -26.92
CA LYS A 341 21.82 -25.26 -25.66
C LYS A 341 20.87 -24.56 -24.68
N SER A 342 21.00 -23.25 -24.48
CA SER A 342 20.10 -22.47 -23.63
C SER A 342 18.65 -22.54 -24.08
N ILE A 343 18.42 -22.55 -25.38
CA ILE A 343 17.10 -22.58 -25.99
C ILE A 343 16.46 -23.96 -25.86
N ILE A 344 17.24 -25.02 -26.05
CA ILE A 344 16.80 -26.38 -25.78
C ILE A 344 16.36 -26.50 -24.31
N MET A 345 17.15 -25.98 -23.37
CA MET A 345 16.82 -26.04 -21.95
C MET A 345 15.57 -25.24 -21.60
N LEU A 346 15.45 -24.01 -22.12
CA LEU A 346 14.26 -23.18 -21.99
C LEU A 346 13.01 -23.91 -22.50
N ALA A 347 13.05 -24.41 -23.74
CA ALA A 347 11.92 -25.06 -24.37
C ALA A 347 11.51 -26.34 -23.62
N LEU A 348 12.47 -27.10 -23.09
CA LEU A 348 12.20 -28.34 -22.36
C LEU A 348 11.58 -28.11 -20.98
N LYS A 349 11.95 -27.03 -20.27
CA LYS A 349 11.52 -26.79 -18.89
C LYS A 349 10.34 -25.82 -18.76
N CYS A 350 10.29 -24.76 -19.56
CA CYS A 350 9.35 -23.66 -19.38
C CYS A 350 8.19 -23.73 -20.39
N LYS A 351 7.20 -24.61 -20.15
CA LYS A 351 6.11 -24.90 -21.10
C LYS A 351 5.01 -23.83 -21.16
N GLU A 352 4.96 -22.97 -20.16
CA GLU A 352 3.98 -21.88 -20.03
C GLU A 352 4.40 -20.58 -20.73
N LEU A 353 5.55 -20.60 -21.44
CA LEU A 353 6.11 -19.41 -22.05
C LEU A 353 5.15 -18.80 -23.09
N LYS A 354 4.89 -17.49 -22.93
CA LYS A 354 4.02 -16.70 -23.81
C LYS A 354 4.77 -15.60 -24.56
N ILE A 355 5.81 -15.05 -23.95
CA ILE A 355 6.58 -13.93 -24.50
C ILE A 355 8.05 -14.34 -24.55
N LEU A 356 8.62 -14.29 -25.75
CA LEU A 356 10.02 -14.60 -25.99
C LEU A 356 10.68 -13.51 -26.83
N ASN A 357 11.71 -12.87 -26.29
CA ASN A 357 12.52 -11.91 -27.03
C ASN A 357 13.95 -12.44 -27.19
N MET A 358 14.36 -12.57 -28.45
CA MET A 358 15.65 -13.09 -28.90
C MET A 358 16.37 -12.09 -29.80
N THR A 359 16.01 -10.80 -29.74
CA THR A 359 16.58 -9.77 -30.61
C THR A 359 18.11 -9.75 -30.53
N MET A 360 18.80 -9.64 -31.67
CA MET A 360 20.27 -9.61 -31.76
C MET A 360 20.97 -10.86 -31.18
N CYS A 361 20.27 -12.00 -31.04
CA CYS A 361 20.88 -13.28 -30.69
C CYS A 361 21.49 -13.93 -31.92
N VAL A 362 22.64 -13.43 -32.35
CA VAL A 362 23.36 -13.90 -33.56
C VAL A 362 23.80 -15.36 -33.52
N TRP A 363 23.78 -15.98 -32.34
CA TRP A 363 24.13 -17.38 -32.11
C TRP A 363 22.94 -18.33 -32.29
N LEU A 364 21.73 -17.81 -32.46
CA LEU A 364 20.51 -18.60 -32.58
C LEU A 364 20.41 -19.20 -33.98
N SER A 365 20.51 -20.53 -34.06
CA SER A 365 20.39 -21.23 -35.34
C SER A 365 18.92 -21.56 -35.67
N PRO A 366 18.61 -21.93 -36.93
CA PRO A 366 17.31 -22.48 -37.28
C PRO A 366 16.89 -23.66 -36.41
N HIS A 367 17.82 -24.54 -36.01
CA HIS A 367 17.52 -25.71 -35.18
C HIS A 367 17.07 -25.32 -33.77
N GLY A 368 17.63 -24.26 -33.20
CA GLY A 368 17.18 -23.70 -31.92
C GLY A 368 15.72 -23.25 -31.98
N VAL A 369 15.34 -22.52 -33.03
CA VAL A 369 13.94 -22.09 -33.26
C VAL A 369 13.01 -23.26 -33.51
N GLU A 370 13.45 -24.28 -34.26
CA GLU A 370 12.65 -25.49 -34.46
C GLU A 370 12.42 -26.24 -33.14
N THR A 371 13.42 -26.27 -32.25
CA THR A 371 13.27 -26.86 -30.91
C THR A 371 12.23 -26.12 -30.07
N LEU A 372 12.20 -24.79 -30.14
CA LEU A 372 11.14 -23.99 -29.51
C LEU A 372 9.77 -24.40 -30.05
N ALA A 373 9.62 -24.51 -31.36
CA ALA A 373 8.37 -24.91 -32.01
C ALA A 373 7.90 -26.32 -31.60
N LEU A 374 8.83 -27.26 -31.39
CA LEU A 374 8.49 -28.64 -30.98
C LEU A 374 7.89 -28.69 -29.58
N HIS A 375 8.32 -27.81 -28.68
CA HIS A 375 8.03 -27.91 -27.26
C HIS A 375 7.10 -26.83 -26.70
N LEU A 376 7.03 -25.65 -27.33
CA LEU A 376 6.21 -24.53 -26.88
C LEU A 376 4.96 -24.39 -27.75
N ARG A 377 3.79 -24.39 -27.12
CA ARG A 377 2.49 -24.34 -27.82
C ARG A 377 1.67 -23.08 -27.53
N ASN A 378 2.13 -22.25 -26.60
CA ASN A 378 1.37 -21.12 -26.05
C ASN A 378 2.02 -19.75 -26.29
N LEU A 379 2.99 -19.64 -27.22
CA LEU A 379 3.60 -18.35 -27.53
C LEU A 379 2.55 -17.36 -28.09
N GLU A 380 2.50 -16.19 -27.49
CA GLU A 380 1.67 -15.05 -27.89
C GLU A 380 2.52 -13.92 -28.50
N ARG A 381 3.79 -13.79 -28.11
CA ARG A 381 4.72 -12.81 -28.67
C ARG A 381 6.10 -13.44 -28.87
N ALA A 382 6.67 -13.25 -30.05
CA ALA A 382 8.01 -13.72 -30.36
C ALA A 382 8.77 -12.67 -31.18
N ASP A 383 9.98 -12.34 -30.74
CA ASP A 383 10.87 -11.42 -31.45
C ASP A 383 12.19 -12.11 -31.77
N PHE A 384 12.51 -12.24 -33.05
CA PHE A 384 13.77 -12.80 -33.56
C PHE A 384 14.53 -11.77 -34.40
N SER A 385 14.25 -10.48 -34.21
CA SER A 385 14.86 -9.40 -34.99
C SER A 385 16.38 -9.47 -34.94
N SER A 386 17.01 -9.31 -36.10
CA SER A 386 18.46 -9.37 -36.32
C SER A 386 19.12 -10.72 -35.99
N CYS A 387 18.34 -11.81 -35.87
CA CYS A 387 18.86 -13.18 -35.86
C CYS A 387 19.05 -13.67 -37.30
N TRP A 388 20.16 -13.27 -37.92
CA TRP A 388 20.41 -13.41 -39.37
C TRP A 388 20.50 -14.85 -39.88
N GLU A 389 20.77 -15.84 -39.02
CA GLU A 389 20.75 -17.27 -39.41
C GLU A 389 19.34 -17.87 -39.48
N VAL A 390 18.34 -17.23 -38.88
CA VAL A 390 16.95 -17.70 -38.88
C VAL A 390 16.37 -17.65 -40.29
N ASN A 391 15.61 -18.68 -40.68
CA ASN A 391 15.11 -18.86 -42.05
C ASN A 391 13.60 -19.13 -42.09
N ASN A 392 13.05 -19.21 -43.30
CA ASN A 392 11.63 -19.45 -43.53
C ASN A 392 11.14 -20.74 -42.83
N ALA A 393 11.89 -21.85 -42.97
CA ALA A 393 11.46 -23.16 -42.47
C ALA A 393 11.31 -23.18 -40.94
N SER A 394 12.25 -22.57 -40.21
CA SER A 394 12.23 -22.56 -38.75
C SER A 394 11.09 -21.68 -38.21
N ILE A 395 10.88 -20.49 -38.76
CA ILE A 395 9.75 -19.62 -38.37
C ILE A 395 8.41 -20.24 -38.76
N MET A 396 8.29 -20.88 -39.92
CA MET A 396 7.06 -21.57 -40.33
C MET A 396 6.64 -22.64 -39.32
N LYS A 397 7.59 -23.48 -38.86
CA LYS A 397 7.33 -24.48 -37.82
C LYS A 397 6.85 -23.82 -36.53
N LEU A 398 7.47 -22.72 -36.11
CA LEU A 398 7.07 -21.98 -34.91
C LEU A 398 5.64 -21.46 -35.03
N VAL A 399 5.35 -20.72 -36.10
CA VAL A 399 4.02 -20.13 -36.33
C VAL A 399 2.95 -21.22 -36.43
N PHE A 400 3.24 -22.35 -37.08
CA PHE A 400 2.32 -23.49 -37.18
C PHE A 400 1.97 -24.08 -35.81
N LYS A 401 2.92 -24.14 -34.89
CA LYS A 401 2.73 -24.69 -33.54
C LYS A 401 2.16 -23.67 -32.54
N ASN A 402 2.14 -22.39 -32.89
CA ASN A 402 1.65 -21.30 -32.06
C ASN A 402 0.54 -20.50 -32.75
N PRO A 403 -0.67 -21.07 -32.95
CA PRO A 403 -1.78 -20.39 -33.65
C PRO A 403 -2.36 -19.18 -32.89
N ARG A 404 -1.99 -19.01 -31.61
CA ARG A 404 -2.42 -17.88 -30.76
C ARG A 404 -1.43 -16.70 -30.78
N LEU A 405 -0.44 -16.73 -31.67
CA LEU A 405 0.55 -15.67 -31.79
C LEU A 405 -0.10 -14.35 -32.18
N LYS A 406 0.15 -13.31 -31.38
CA LYS A 406 -0.39 -11.95 -31.52
C LYS A 406 0.64 -10.96 -32.03
N SER A 407 1.92 -11.13 -31.69
CA SER A 407 3.01 -10.27 -32.15
C SER A 407 4.18 -11.12 -32.64
N LEU A 408 4.65 -10.84 -33.85
CA LEU A 408 5.79 -11.53 -34.47
C LEU A 408 6.72 -10.50 -35.09
N HIS A 409 7.95 -10.43 -34.60
CA HIS A 409 8.96 -9.50 -35.10
C HIS A 409 10.14 -10.26 -35.71
N LEU A 410 10.45 -9.92 -36.95
CA LEU A 410 11.42 -10.58 -37.82
C LEU A 410 12.31 -9.55 -38.53
N THR A 411 12.56 -8.41 -37.90
CA THR A 411 13.28 -7.27 -38.48
C THR A 411 14.70 -7.67 -38.90
N ASN A 412 15.20 -7.19 -40.03
CA ASN A 412 16.56 -7.41 -40.53
C ASN A 412 16.96 -8.90 -40.73
N ILE A 413 16.00 -9.76 -41.10
CA ILE A 413 16.29 -11.15 -41.48
C ILE A 413 16.20 -11.27 -43.01
N TYR A 414 17.33 -11.07 -43.69
CA TYR A 414 17.37 -10.94 -45.17
C TYR A 414 16.97 -12.21 -45.93
N GLY A 415 17.01 -13.37 -45.29
CA GLY A 415 16.67 -14.67 -45.89
C GLY A 415 15.17 -14.94 -46.03
N LEU A 416 14.31 -14.12 -45.42
CA LEU A 416 12.87 -14.34 -45.41
C LEU A 416 12.20 -13.93 -46.71
N THR A 417 11.23 -14.72 -47.17
CA THR A 417 10.56 -14.52 -48.47
C THR A 417 9.04 -14.57 -48.33
N ASP A 418 8.33 -14.29 -49.41
CA ASP A 418 6.86 -14.37 -49.47
C ASP A 418 6.29 -15.76 -49.13
N GLN A 419 7.10 -16.82 -49.24
CA GLN A 419 6.70 -18.16 -48.79
C GLN A 419 6.33 -18.17 -47.30
N LEU A 420 7.11 -17.47 -46.47
CA LEU A 420 6.80 -17.31 -45.05
C LEU A 420 5.56 -16.45 -44.84
N MET A 421 5.39 -15.37 -45.61
CA MET A 421 4.20 -14.54 -45.50
C MET A 421 2.92 -15.33 -45.82
N SER A 422 2.96 -16.20 -46.81
CA SER A 422 1.86 -17.13 -47.12
C SER A 422 1.58 -18.09 -45.96
N ALA A 423 2.61 -18.62 -45.30
CA ALA A 423 2.43 -19.50 -44.15
C ALA A 423 1.84 -18.78 -42.93
N ILE A 424 2.29 -17.54 -42.65
CA ILE A 424 1.73 -16.69 -41.60
C ILE A 424 0.26 -16.38 -41.89
N ALA A 425 -0.06 -15.98 -43.12
CA ALA A 425 -1.43 -15.71 -43.58
C ALA A 425 -2.35 -16.93 -43.38
N ALA A 426 -1.85 -18.14 -43.60
CA ALA A 426 -2.63 -19.37 -43.48
C ALA A 426 -2.94 -19.77 -42.02
N VAL A 427 -2.10 -19.41 -41.05
CA VAL A 427 -2.20 -19.93 -39.67
C VAL A 427 -2.49 -18.86 -38.62
N SER A 428 -1.93 -17.66 -38.75
CA SER A 428 -1.93 -16.63 -37.71
C SER A 428 -3.11 -15.66 -37.81
N SER A 429 -4.33 -16.17 -37.67
CA SER A 429 -5.55 -15.34 -37.69
C SER A 429 -5.66 -14.38 -36.50
N GLN A 430 -4.96 -14.67 -35.40
CA GLN A 430 -4.92 -13.85 -34.17
C GLN A 430 -3.79 -12.79 -34.16
N LEU A 431 -3.03 -12.69 -35.25
CA LEU A 431 -1.91 -11.76 -35.34
C LEU A 431 -2.43 -10.31 -35.32
N VAL A 432 -1.88 -9.52 -34.40
CA VAL A 432 -2.20 -8.09 -34.20
C VAL A 432 -1.05 -7.21 -34.67
N GLU A 433 0.19 -7.71 -34.59
CA GLU A 433 1.41 -6.98 -34.90
C GLU A 433 2.39 -7.88 -35.67
N LEU A 434 2.89 -7.36 -36.80
CA LEU A 434 3.91 -8.02 -37.61
C LEU A 434 5.00 -7.01 -37.98
N SER A 435 6.26 -7.33 -37.66
CA SER A 435 7.41 -6.59 -38.17
C SER A 435 8.25 -7.45 -39.10
N VAL A 436 8.43 -6.96 -40.32
CA VAL A 436 9.34 -7.53 -41.33
C VAL A 436 10.26 -6.44 -41.92
N SER A 437 10.44 -5.33 -41.20
CA SER A 437 11.30 -4.23 -41.64
C SER A 437 12.72 -4.72 -41.95
N GLY A 438 13.32 -4.24 -43.03
CA GLY A 438 14.63 -4.68 -43.50
C GLY A 438 14.68 -6.09 -44.11
N CYS A 439 13.56 -6.81 -44.21
CA CYS A 439 13.49 -8.06 -44.96
C CYS A 439 13.34 -7.78 -46.46
N TRP A 440 14.46 -7.71 -47.17
CA TRP A 440 14.50 -7.20 -48.56
C TRP A 440 13.88 -8.13 -49.61
N ARG A 441 13.67 -9.42 -49.31
CA ARG A 441 13.11 -10.42 -50.24
C ARG A 441 11.61 -10.67 -50.04
N ILE A 442 10.94 -9.84 -49.23
CA ILE A 442 9.49 -9.85 -49.08
C ILE A 442 8.94 -8.76 -50.00
N SER A 443 7.92 -9.13 -50.78
CA SER A 443 7.35 -8.28 -51.82
C SER A 443 5.91 -7.88 -51.51
N ASP A 444 5.34 -7.03 -52.36
CA ASP A 444 3.90 -6.71 -52.38
C ASP A 444 2.99 -7.94 -52.40
N HIS A 445 3.44 -9.09 -52.93
CA HIS A 445 2.64 -10.32 -52.95
C HIS A 445 2.45 -10.88 -51.54
N GLY A 446 3.53 -11.06 -50.78
CA GLY A 446 3.45 -11.57 -49.40
C GLY A 446 2.61 -10.69 -48.47
N ILE A 447 2.78 -9.36 -48.55
CA ILE A 447 2.02 -8.41 -47.72
C ILE A 447 0.52 -8.44 -48.05
N ARG A 448 0.14 -8.59 -49.32
CA ARG A 448 -1.27 -8.74 -49.71
C ARG A 448 -1.90 -9.97 -49.09
N LEU A 449 -1.21 -11.12 -49.12
CA LEU A 449 -1.71 -12.36 -48.50
C LEU A 449 -1.95 -12.20 -47.00
N VAL A 450 -1.00 -11.60 -46.28
CA VAL A 450 -1.14 -11.29 -44.85
C VAL A 450 -2.29 -10.32 -44.61
N GLY A 451 -2.42 -9.28 -45.45
CA GLY A 451 -3.54 -8.35 -45.39
C GLY A 451 -4.91 -9.04 -45.58
N GLU A 452 -5.04 -9.93 -46.55
CA GLU A 452 -6.33 -10.57 -46.82
C GLU A 452 -6.75 -11.54 -45.70
N HIS A 453 -5.80 -12.26 -45.11
CA HIS A 453 -6.09 -13.37 -44.19
C HIS A 453 -5.94 -13.01 -42.70
N CYS A 454 -4.98 -12.15 -42.34
CA CYS A 454 -4.78 -11.69 -40.95
C CYS A 454 -5.67 -10.47 -40.64
N ARG A 455 -6.97 -10.71 -40.44
CA ARG A 455 -7.98 -9.64 -40.24
C ARG A 455 -7.81 -8.84 -38.95
N ASN A 456 -7.14 -9.41 -37.94
CA ASN A 456 -6.89 -8.75 -36.66
C ASN A 456 -5.62 -7.89 -36.65
N LEU A 457 -4.88 -7.85 -37.75
CA LEU A 457 -3.62 -7.12 -37.85
C LEU A 457 -3.87 -5.61 -37.75
N LYS A 458 -3.27 -4.97 -36.74
CA LYS A 458 -3.39 -3.54 -36.44
C LYS A 458 -2.10 -2.77 -36.65
N GLN A 459 -0.96 -3.44 -36.62
CA GLN A 459 0.36 -2.83 -36.75
C GLN A 459 1.21 -3.66 -37.73
N LEU A 460 1.71 -3.00 -38.77
CA LEU A 460 2.56 -3.61 -39.78
C LEU A 460 3.82 -2.75 -39.97
N TYR A 461 4.98 -3.33 -39.68
CA TYR A 461 6.27 -2.67 -39.87
C TYR A 461 6.99 -3.26 -41.07
N VAL A 462 7.22 -2.43 -42.09
CA VAL A 462 7.79 -2.76 -43.41
C VAL A 462 8.82 -1.72 -43.86
N PHE A 463 9.39 -0.96 -42.93
CA PHE A 463 10.45 0.00 -43.22
C PHE A 463 11.65 -0.68 -43.87
N ASP A 464 12.30 0.01 -44.81
CA ASP A 464 13.46 -0.49 -45.58
C ASP A 464 13.22 -1.79 -46.39
N CYS A 465 11.96 -2.18 -46.62
CA CYS A 465 11.62 -3.25 -47.56
C CYS A 465 11.50 -2.71 -49.00
N ARG A 466 12.45 -3.04 -49.86
CA ARG A 466 12.60 -2.46 -51.20
C ARG A 466 11.51 -2.91 -52.19
N GLU A 467 11.04 -4.15 -52.06
CA GLU A 467 10.04 -4.75 -52.96
C GLU A 467 8.59 -4.54 -52.50
N ILE A 468 8.40 -3.86 -51.37
CA ILE A 468 7.09 -3.44 -50.88
C ILE A 468 6.83 -2.01 -51.37
N THR A 469 5.66 -1.77 -51.95
CA THR A 469 5.22 -0.48 -52.50
C THR A 469 3.83 -0.12 -51.99
N GLU A 470 3.35 1.09 -52.31
CA GLU A 470 1.97 1.48 -51.97
C GLU A 470 0.89 0.60 -52.62
N ARG A 471 1.23 -0.23 -53.62
CA ARG A 471 0.28 -1.18 -54.24
C ARG A 471 -0.26 -2.19 -53.23
N SER A 472 0.57 -2.66 -52.29
CA SER A 472 0.11 -3.55 -51.21
C SER A 472 -0.32 -2.80 -49.96
N LEU A 473 0.28 -1.62 -49.69
CA LEU A 473 0.07 -0.89 -48.44
C LEU A 473 -1.20 -0.03 -48.44
N ALA A 474 -1.52 0.65 -49.55
CA ALA A 474 -2.64 1.60 -49.60
C ALA A 474 -3.99 1.01 -49.13
N PRO A 475 -4.39 -0.23 -49.52
CA PRO A 475 -5.61 -0.84 -49.01
C PRO A 475 -5.58 -1.15 -47.51
N LEU A 476 -4.40 -1.35 -46.93
CA LEU A 476 -4.22 -1.73 -45.54
C LEU A 476 -4.22 -0.52 -44.60
N ARG A 477 -3.77 0.64 -45.08
CA ARG A 477 -3.69 1.90 -44.30
C ARG A 477 -5.02 2.36 -43.71
N THR A 478 -6.15 1.95 -44.30
CA THR A 478 -7.49 2.29 -43.80
C THR A 478 -7.84 1.59 -42.49
N ARG A 479 -7.16 0.48 -42.16
CA ARG A 479 -7.49 -0.37 -41.01
C ARG A 479 -6.33 -0.68 -40.06
N MET A 480 -5.08 -0.37 -40.44
CA MET A 480 -3.90 -0.64 -39.62
C MET A 480 -2.85 0.46 -39.72
N MET A 481 -2.04 0.59 -38.66
CA MET A 481 -0.85 1.43 -38.64
C MET A 481 0.27 0.79 -39.46
N ILE A 482 0.89 1.59 -40.34
CA ILE A 482 2.04 1.18 -41.16
C ILE A 482 3.17 2.18 -40.96
N ASP A 483 4.36 1.69 -40.62
CA ASP A 483 5.56 2.50 -40.29
C ASP A 483 6.20 3.23 -41.49
N ARG A 484 5.76 2.93 -42.70
CA ARG A 484 6.19 3.59 -43.93
C ARG A 484 5.32 4.82 -44.22
N PRO A 485 5.89 6.03 -44.38
CA PRO A 485 5.11 7.21 -44.75
C PRO A 485 4.61 7.13 -46.19
N VAL A 486 3.43 7.70 -46.46
CA VAL A 486 2.92 7.87 -47.84
C VAL A 486 3.79 8.91 -48.53
N ILE A 487 4.58 8.48 -49.52
CA ILE A 487 5.36 9.42 -50.33
C ILE A 487 4.41 10.01 -51.38
N ASN A 488 3.78 11.15 -51.07
CA ASN A 488 3.14 11.98 -52.08
C ASN A 488 4.24 12.66 -52.90
N ILE A 489 4.67 12.04 -54.00
CA ILE A 489 5.56 12.67 -54.96
C ILE A 489 4.68 13.55 -55.86
N PRO A 490 4.81 14.89 -55.82
CA PRO A 490 4.09 15.75 -56.74
C PRO A 490 4.47 15.43 -58.19
N PRO A 491 3.55 15.57 -59.18
CA PRO A 491 3.79 15.16 -60.57
C PRO A 491 5.09 15.71 -61.17
N TYR A 492 5.53 16.89 -60.75
CA TYR A 492 6.74 17.57 -61.23
C TYR A 492 8.06 17.01 -60.68
N ALA A 493 8.04 16.19 -59.62
CA ALA A 493 9.27 15.65 -59.03
C ALA A 493 9.72 14.31 -59.65
N LYS A 494 8.91 13.71 -60.54
CA LYS A 494 9.23 12.44 -61.21
C LYS A 494 10.47 12.50 -62.10
N GLU A 495 10.77 13.66 -62.69
CA GLU A 495 11.95 13.83 -63.57
C GLU A 495 13.24 14.11 -62.77
N SER A 496 13.15 14.77 -61.60
CA SER A 496 14.31 15.09 -60.76
C SER A 496 14.77 13.93 -59.86
N LEU A 497 13.96 12.87 -59.71
CA LEU A 497 14.24 11.72 -58.84
C LEU A 497 15.06 10.60 -59.53
N MET A 498 15.41 10.76 -60.81
CA MET A 498 16.26 9.79 -61.51
C MET A 498 17.72 9.82 -61.08
N ASP A 499 18.14 10.78 -60.26
CA ASP A 499 19.51 10.83 -59.75
C ASP A 499 19.61 10.36 -58.28
N LYS A 500 20.58 9.46 -58.01
CA LYS A 500 20.77 8.77 -56.72
C LYS A 500 20.93 9.74 -55.54
N HIS A 501 21.36 10.98 -55.81
CA HIS A 501 21.58 12.01 -54.80
C HIS A 501 20.29 12.68 -54.31
N GLY A 502 19.27 12.82 -55.16
CA GLY A 502 17.98 13.43 -54.78
C GLY A 502 17.20 12.60 -53.76
N PHE A 503 17.24 11.28 -53.91
CA PHE A 503 16.60 10.33 -52.98
C PHE A 503 17.25 10.34 -51.58
N ILE A 504 18.57 10.50 -51.50
CA ILE A 504 19.31 10.53 -50.23
C ILE A 504 19.02 11.83 -49.46
N SER A 505 18.89 12.96 -50.17
CA SER A 505 18.58 14.26 -49.56
C SER A 505 17.18 14.27 -48.94
N LEU A 506 16.17 13.78 -49.68
CA LEU A 506 14.79 13.66 -49.17
C LEU A 506 14.71 12.69 -47.98
N ARG A 507 15.48 11.59 -48.00
CA ARG A 507 15.55 10.61 -46.90
C ARG A 507 16.13 11.21 -45.62
N LYS A 508 17.12 12.10 -45.71
CA LYS A 508 17.69 12.83 -44.55
C LYS A 508 16.70 13.83 -43.96
N GLU A 509 15.98 14.56 -44.82
CA GLU A 509 15.03 15.58 -44.41
C GLU A 509 13.79 14.98 -43.71
N VAL A 510 13.30 13.85 -44.22
CA VAL A 510 12.20 13.08 -43.60
C VAL A 510 12.64 12.47 -42.27
N MET A 511 13.88 11.96 -42.16
CA MET A 511 14.41 11.43 -40.89
C MET A 511 14.60 12.51 -39.80
N GLN A 512 14.94 13.74 -40.16
CA GLN A 512 15.00 14.86 -39.20
C GLN A 512 13.62 15.27 -38.69
N ARG A 513 12.58 15.16 -39.52
CA ARG A 513 11.20 15.47 -39.13
C ARG A 513 10.54 14.39 -38.28
N THR A 514 10.93 13.12 -38.41
CA THR A 514 10.46 12.05 -37.52
C THR A 514 11.17 12.02 -36.17
N ARG A 515 12.43 12.45 -36.08
CA ARG A 515 13.14 12.59 -34.78
C ARG A 515 12.62 13.72 -33.90
N SER A 516 11.94 14.72 -34.47
CA SER A 516 11.40 15.89 -33.74
C SER A 516 9.94 15.74 -33.31
N ARG A 517 9.33 14.56 -33.50
CA ARG A 517 7.94 14.26 -33.11
C ARG A 517 7.82 12.95 -32.33
N LEU A 518 8.72 12.72 -31.39
CA LEU A 518 8.52 11.77 -30.29
C LEU A 518 8.53 12.59 -28.99
N PRO A 519 7.51 12.48 -28.13
CA PRO A 519 7.61 12.99 -26.76
C PRO A 519 8.69 12.26 -25.95
#